data_AF-A0A1S3C3K0-F1
#
_entry.id   AF-A0A1S3C3K0-F1
#
_cell.length_a   1.000
_cell.length_b   1.000
_cell.length_c   1.000
_cell.angle_alpha   90.00
_cell.angle_beta   90.00
_cell.angle_gamma   90.00
#
_symmetry.space_group_name_H-M   'P 1'
#
loop_
_entity.id
_entity.type
_entity.pdbx_description
1 polymer ?
#
loop_
_entity_poly.entity_id
_entity_poly.type
_entity_poly.pdbx_seq_one_letter_code
_entity_poly.pdbx_strand_id
1 'polypeptide(L)'
;MLHLQSRLIKSLSISSSPAASTIQEIATACPKGLAKVVLKKGKAQLFKDGSPMVYSGAVDRIIGRPPPKTGDVVLVADGTEKPIGWGLYNSVSMFSVRLMQLEEEAASDPSCTLNVEKMIETRIHTARELRKNLGLPSASTNAYRLVNSEGDRLSGLIIDVFGDLAVVASSAAWVEKYKAEIEDCVRGIEEINHVKWRPSVDILKEEGIDVSELKETSPSTCPERTKVKENGIFYTISLEGQKTGFYADQRENRHFISTISEGQKVLDLCCYSGGFSLNALRGGAINVTGIDSSLPALELAKENVVLNSMDPERISFLKADATAFMKDALSRNESWDIVILDPPKLAPRKKVLQTASGMYRNLNSLAMQLTRKGGFLMTCSCSGAMTQSGMFLQILQGAASMAKKKITVLRPAGAACDHPIDPSYPEGAYLSNILLRVL
;
A
#
# COMPACT_ATOMS: atom_id res chain seq x y z
N MET A 1 -31.43 68.64 -28.10
CA MET A 1 -31.83 68.56 -26.68
C MET A 1 -32.31 67.14 -26.40
N LEU A 2 -31.53 66.36 -25.65
CA LEU A 2 -32.00 65.34 -24.70
C LEU A 2 -30.78 64.64 -24.11
N HIS A 3 -30.47 65.01 -22.87
CA HIS A 3 -29.44 64.44 -22.01
C HIS A 3 -29.79 62.99 -21.64
N LEU A 4 -28.84 62.06 -21.81
CA LEU A 4 -28.86 60.76 -21.14
C LEU A 4 -28.25 60.92 -19.74
N GLN A 5 -29.05 60.72 -18.69
CA GLN A 5 -28.57 60.61 -17.31
C GLN A 5 -28.05 59.18 -17.05
N SER A 6 -26.80 59.09 -16.61
CA SER A 6 -26.19 57.87 -16.07
C SER A 6 -26.72 57.60 -14.65
N ARG A 7 -27.32 56.42 -14.43
CA ARG A 7 -27.63 55.91 -13.09
C ARG A 7 -26.50 54.99 -12.63
N LEU A 8 -25.83 55.40 -11.55
CA LEU A 8 -24.88 54.61 -10.77
C LEU A 8 -25.57 53.39 -10.15
N ILE A 9 -25.12 52.19 -10.49
CA ILE A 9 -25.39 50.97 -9.73
C ILE A 9 -24.32 50.88 -8.65
N LYS A 10 -24.70 51.05 -7.38
CA LYS A 10 -23.85 50.77 -6.23
C LYS A 10 -23.60 49.26 -6.16
N SER A 11 -22.35 48.84 -6.28
CA SER A 11 -21.94 47.49 -5.95
C SER A 11 -22.11 47.25 -4.46
N LEU A 12 -22.89 46.24 -4.11
CA LEU A 12 -22.96 45.69 -2.75
C LEU A 12 -21.64 44.95 -2.50
N SER A 13 -20.83 45.50 -1.59
CA SER A 13 -19.66 44.83 -1.03
C SER A 13 -20.12 43.60 -0.26
N ILE A 14 -19.79 42.43 -0.79
CA ILE A 14 -19.87 41.17 -0.06
C ILE A 14 -18.86 41.28 1.08
N SER A 15 -19.35 41.20 2.31
CA SER A 15 -18.55 41.14 3.53
C SER A 15 -17.56 39.97 3.43
N SER A 16 -16.28 40.29 3.55
CA SER A 16 -15.18 39.33 3.67
C SER A 16 -15.45 38.37 4.84
N SER A 17 -15.40 37.07 4.58
CA SER A 17 -15.22 36.04 5.61
C SER A 17 -14.06 36.44 6.54
N PRO A 18 -14.10 36.11 7.85
CA PRO A 18 -12.97 36.38 8.74
C PRO A 18 -11.71 35.75 8.15
N ALA A 19 -10.62 36.52 8.09
CA ALA A 19 -9.33 36.04 7.59
C ALA A 19 -8.95 34.77 8.36
N ALA A 20 -8.72 33.66 7.63
CA ALA A 20 -8.28 32.43 8.25
C ALA A 20 -6.98 32.68 9.01
N SER A 21 -6.96 32.36 10.31
CA SER A 21 -5.77 32.51 11.14
C SER A 21 -4.67 31.58 10.64
N THR A 22 -3.48 32.12 10.40
CA THR A 22 -2.33 31.34 9.94
C THR A 22 -1.90 30.30 10.99
N ILE A 23 -1.25 29.19 10.59
CA ILE A 23 -0.70 28.22 11.56
C ILE A 23 0.24 28.93 12.54
N GLN A 24 0.96 29.95 12.04
CA GLN A 24 1.83 30.78 12.87
C GLN A 24 1.08 31.50 13.99
N GLU A 25 -0.11 32.06 13.72
CA GLU A 25 -0.93 32.74 14.74
C GLU A 25 -1.40 31.77 15.82
N ILE A 26 -1.90 30.60 15.40
CA ILE A 26 -2.36 29.54 16.31
C ILE A 26 -1.18 28.99 17.14
N ALA A 27 -0.03 28.80 16.52
CA ALA A 27 1.19 28.36 17.22
C ALA A 27 1.70 29.40 18.22
N THR A 28 1.48 30.70 17.96
CA THR A 28 1.88 31.79 18.86
C THR A 28 0.96 31.86 20.09
N ALA A 29 -0.28 31.39 19.98
CA ALA A 29 -1.20 31.23 21.10
C ALA A 29 -0.89 30.00 22.00
N CYS A 30 0.01 29.11 21.57
CA CYS A 30 0.40 27.95 22.37
C CYS A 30 1.32 28.35 23.55
N PRO A 31 0.96 28.06 24.82
CA PRO A 31 1.67 28.56 26.00
C PRO A 31 3.15 28.18 26.12
N LYS A 32 3.56 27.07 25.50
CA LYS A 32 4.94 26.54 25.56
C LYS A 32 5.82 26.97 24.37
N GLY A 33 5.25 27.62 23.35
CA GLY A 33 5.89 27.82 22.05
C GLY A 33 6.12 26.49 21.31
N LEU A 34 5.89 26.46 20.00
CA LEU A 34 6.10 25.26 19.20
C LEU A 34 7.50 25.24 18.58
N ALA A 35 8.18 24.10 18.65
CA ALA A 35 9.46 23.95 17.95
C ALA A 35 9.24 24.01 16.43
N LYS A 36 10.24 24.53 15.71
CA LYS A 36 10.22 24.76 14.28
C LYS A 36 11.39 24.05 13.61
N VAL A 37 11.09 23.21 12.64
CA VAL A 37 12.06 22.57 11.74
C VAL A 37 12.21 23.45 10.51
N VAL A 38 13.37 24.06 10.36
CA VAL A 38 13.68 24.97 9.24
C VAL A 38 14.37 24.20 8.14
N LEU A 39 13.81 24.27 6.93
CA LEU A 39 14.34 23.60 5.75
C LEU A 39 15.46 24.40 5.09
N LYS A 40 16.38 23.69 4.44
CA LYS A 40 17.42 24.30 3.60
C LYS A 40 16.80 25.17 2.50
N LYS A 41 17.46 26.28 2.17
CA LYS A 41 17.03 27.20 1.11
C LYS A 41 16.78 26.43 -0.20
N GLY A 42 15.60 26.62 -0.79
CA GLY A 42 15.19 25.95 -2.04
C GLY A 42 14.68 24.51 -1.89
N LYS A 43 14.65 23.93 -0.68
CA LYS A 43 14.13 22.57 -0.45
C LYS A 43 12.67 22.53 -0.01
N ALA A 44 12.07 23.68 0.32
CA ALA A 44 10.69 23.76 0.79
C ALA A 44 9.64 23.43 -0.29
N GLN A 45 9.94 23.67 -1.57
CA GLN A 45 8.95 23.54 -2.65
C GLN A 45 8.38 22.13 -2.75
N LEU A 46 9.23 21.10 -2.65
CA LEU A 46 8.80 19.69 -2.67
C LEU A 46 7.70 19.37 -1.64
N PHE A 47 7.77 19.98 -0.45
CA PHE A 47 6.80 19.76 0.62
C PHE A 47 5.57 20.65 0.49
N LYS A 48 5.74 21.87 -0.05
CA LYS A 48 4.61 22.73 -0.45
C LYS A 48 3.78 22.08 -1.55
N ASP A 49 4.42 21.33 -2.44
CA ASP A 49 3.77 20.54 -3.49
C ASP A 49 3.12 19.25 -2.95
N GLY A 50 3.16 18.99 -1.64
CA GLY A 50 2.40 17.92 -0.98
C GLY A 50 3.22 16.73 -0.49
N SER A 51 4.54 16.67 -0.71
CA SER A 51 5.34 15.52 -0.25
C SER A 51 5.20 15.34 1.26
N PRO A 52 4.74 14.19 1.77
CA PRO A 52 4.31 14.05 3.17
C PRO A 52 5.47 13.85 4.16
N MET A 53 6.71 13.70 3.69
CA MET A 53 7.83 13.21 4.51
C MET A 53 9.08 14.09 4.35
N VAL A 54 9.35 14.92 5.34
CA VAL A 54 10.58 15.72 5.42
C VAL A 54 11.74 14.82 5.81
N TYR A 55 12.63 14.55 4.86
CA TYR A 55 13.86 13.80 5.11
C TYR A 55 14.93 14.67 5.79
N SER A 56 15.77 14.07 6.64
CA SER A 56 16.81 14.74 7.44
C SER A 56 17.78 15.56 6.58
N GLY A 57 18.07 15.10 5.37
CA GLY A 57 18.89 15.82 4.39
C GLY A 57 18.31 17.18 3.95
N ALA A 58 17.00 17.42 4.09
CA ALA A 58 16.34 18.69 3.79
C ALA A 58 16.34 19.68 4.96
N VAL A 59 16.64 19.22 6.18
CA VAL A 59 16.63 20.06 7.39
C VAL A 59 17.92 20.86 7.48
N ASP A 60 17.81 22.17 7.73
CA ASP A 60 18.93 23.08 7.99
C ASP A 60 19.21 23.18 9.49
N ARG A 61 18.17 23.53 10.26
CA ARG A 61 18.25 23.71 11.71
C ARG A 61 16.91 23.49 12.38
N ILE A 62 16.94 23.26 13.69
CA ILE A 62 15.76 23.12 14.53
C ILE A 62 15.78 24.25 15.57
N ILE A 63 14.67 24.98 15.67
CA ILE A 63 14.47 26.09 16.60
C ILE A 63 13.48 25.65 17.67
N GLY A 64 13.89 25.72 18.93
CA GLY A 64 13.06 25.33 20.08
C GLY A 64 13.93 25.00 21.28
N ARG A 65 13.55 25.47 22.47
CA ARG A 65 14.24 25.15 23.73
C ARG A 65 13.20 24.74 24.78
N PRO A 66 13.20 23.48 25.24
CA PRO A 66 14.08 22.37 24.84
C PRO A 66 13.88 21.93 23.36
N PRO A 67 14.85 21.24 22.75
CA PRO A 67 14.66 20.63 21.43
C PRO A 67 13.47 19.65 21.42
N PRO A 68 12.74 19.52 20.30
CA PRO A 68 11.64 18.57 20.19
C PRO A 68 12.14 17.14 20.30
N LYS A 69 11.29 16.26 20.84
CA LYS A 69 11.53 14.82 20.97
C LYS A 69 10.69 14.07 19.93
N THR A 70 11.02 12.80 19.70
CA THR A 70 10.23 11.93 18.82
C THR A 70 8.75 11.90 19.24
N GLY A 71 7.87 12.14 18.27
CA GLY A 71 6.44 12.25 18.45
C GLY A 71 5.92 13.64 18.82
N ASP A 72 6.79 14.64 19.02
CA ASP A 72 6.36 16.02 19.29
C ASP A 72 5.81 16.67 18.01
N VAL A 73 4.80 17.52 18.20
CA VAL A 73 4.25 18.38 17.14
C VAL A 73 5.25 19.51 16.87
N VAL A 74 5.60 19.71 15.60
CA VAL A 74 6.52 20.78 15.17
C VAL A 74 5.95 21.52 13.97
N LEU A 75 6.31 22.80 13.85
CA LEU A 75 6.15 23.54 12.60
C LEU A 75 7.24 23.13 11.62
N VAL A 76 6.90 23.04 10.34
CA VAL A 76 7.88 22.98 9.26
C VAL A 76 7.87 24.33 8.57
N ALA A 77 9.06 24.91 8.40
CA ALA A 77 9.22 26.24 7.82
C ALA A 77 10.25 26.24 6.70
N ASP A 78 10.09 27.15 5.75
CA ASP A 78 11.10 27.37 4.71
C ASP A 78 12.35 28.08 5.27
N GLY A 79 13.35 28.28 4.42
CA GLY A 79 14.63 28.91 4.82
C GLY A 79 14.51 30.34 5.34
N THR A 80 13.36 31.00 5.17
CA THR A 80 13.03 32.32 5.74
C THR A 80 12.23 32.23 7.04
N GLU A 81 12.10 31.03 7.59
CA GLU A 81 11.34 30.70 8.80
C GLU A 81 9.83 30.89 8.70
N LYS A 82 9.31 31.07 7.49
CA LYS A 82 7.86 31.09 7.23
C LYS A 82 7.31 29.66 7.28
N PRO A 83 6.27 29.39 8.09
CA PRO A 83 5.64 28.07 8.13
C PRO A 83 5.07 27.66 6.76
N ILE A 84 5.17 26.36 6.49
CA ILE A 84 4.61 25.71 5.30
C ILE A 84 3.61 24.62 5.69
N GLY A 85 3.59 24.25 6.97
CA GLY A 85 2.76 23.19 7.53
C GLY A 85 3.25 22.78 8.92
N TRP A 86 2.61 21.76 9.47
CA TRP A 86 2.99 21.14 10.73
C TRP A 86 3.00 19.61 10.61
N GLY A 87 3.71 18.95 11.52
CA GLY A 87 3.82 17.50 11.51
C GLY A 87 4.43 16.95 12.79
N LEU A 88 4.71 15.65 12.78
CA LEU A 88 5.28 14.93 13.91
C LEU A 88 6.77 14.68 13.70
N TYR A 89 7.56 15.14 14.65
CA TYR A 89 9.01 15.08 14.61
C TYR A 89 9.54 13.69 15.01
N ASN A 90 10.65 13.28 14.42
CA ASN A 90 11.44 12.14 14.85
C ASN A 90 12.94 12.53 14.85
N SER A 91 13.62 12.34 15.98
CA SER A 91 15.02 12.74 16.14
C SER A 91 16.04 11.76 15.56
N VAL A 92 15.62 10.53 15.27
CA VAL A 92 16.50 9.42 14.86
C VAL A 92 16.26 9.02 13.40
N SER A 93 14.99 9.04 12.96
CA SER A 93 14.60 8.60 11.63
C SER A 93 15.21 9.46 10.53
N MET A 94 15.44 8.83 9.37
CA MET A 94 15.71 9.56 8.13
C MET A 94 14.56 10.51 7.78
N PHE A 95 13.33 10.19 8.19
CA PHE A 95 12.14 11.01 7.99
C PHE A 95 11.90 11.86 9.24
N SER A 96 12.63 12.98 9.32
CA SER A 96 12.65 13.85 10.50
C SER A 96 11.31 14.48 10.83
N VAL A 97 10.45 14.74 9.83
CA VAL A 97 9.06 15.18 10.09
C VAL A 97 8.12 14.47 9.13
N ARG A 98 7.06 13.87 9.67
CA ARG A 98 5.92 13.38 8.89
C ARG A 98 4.83 14.45 8.93
N LEU A 99 4.55 15.07 7.79
CA LEU A 99 3.64 16.20 7.68
C LEU A 99 2.19 15.76 7.89
N MET A 100 1.49 16.50 8.74
CA MET A 100 0.08 16.26 9.05
C MET A 100 -0.83 17.29 8.40
N GLN A 101 -0.41 18.52 8.18
CA GLN A 101 -1.22 19.51 7.48
C GLN A 101 -0.32 20.58 6.87
N LEU A 102 -0.63 21.02 5.66
CA LEU A 102 0.00 22.19 5.06
C LEU A 102 -0.67 23.49 5.52
N GLU A 103 0.03 24.61 5.37
CA GLU A 103 -0.50 25.94 5.69
C GLU A 103 -1.80 26.25 4.94
N GLU A 104 -1.86 25.91 3.65
CA GLU A 104 -3.02 26.16 2.80
C GLU A 104 -4.24 25.33 3.21
N GLU A 105 -3.99 24.12 3.73
CA GLU A 105 -5.02 23.22 4.24
C GLU A 105 -5.54 23.70 5.59
N ALA A 106 -4.65 24.15 6.47
CA ALA A 106 -5.01 24.74 7.76
C ALA A 106 -5.80 26.05 7.59
N ALA A 107 -5.49 26.83 6.56
CA ALA A 107 -6.26 28.02 6.21
C ALA A 107 -7.67 27.69 5.71
N SER A 108 -7.85 26.54 5.06
CA SER A 108 -9.14 26.08 4.53
C SER A 108 -9.98 25.38 5.60
N ASP A 109 -9.36 24.55 6.43
CA ASP A 109 -9.97 23.85 7.56
C ASP A 109 -9.07 23.97 8.81
N PRO A 110 -9.35 24.97 9.67
CA PRO A 110 -8.55 25.19 10.88
C PRO A 110 -8.88 24.21 12.01
N SER A 111 -9.93 23.38 11.87
CA SER A 111 -10.44 22.53 12.96
C SER A 111 -9.42 21.48 13.43
N CYS A 112 -8.53 21.05 12.54
CA CYS A 112 -7.49 20.07 12.82
C CYS A 112 -6.11 20.69 13.07
N THR A 113 -5.97 22.02 13.02
CA THR A 113 -4.67 22.69 13.11
C THR A 113 -3.99 22.41 14.45
N LEU A 114 -2.79 21.80 14.39
CA LEU A 114 -2.01 21.38 15.56
C LEU A 114 -2.74 20.39 16.50
N ASN A 115 -3.82 19.76 16.03
CA ASN A 115 -4.56 18.74 16.77
C ASN A 115 -4.41 17.38 16.08
N VAL A 116 -3.54 16.54 16.64
CA VAL A 116 -3.20 15.23 16.06
C VAL A 116 -4.37 14.27 16.13
N GLU A 117 -5.05 14.21 17.27
CA GLU A 117 -6.18 13.29 17.52
C GLU A 117 -7.31 13.56 16.52
N LYS A 118 -7.68 14.83 16.34
CA LYS A 118 -8.69 15.23 15.36
C LYS A 118 -8.24 14.96 13.93
N MET A 119 -6.96 15.16 13.62
CA MET A 119 -6.42 14.86 12.29
C MET A 119 -6.47 13.36 11.98
N ILE A 120 -6.17 12.50 12.95
CA ILE A 120 -6.27 11.04 12.83
C ILE A 120 -7.72 10.64 12.54
N GLU A 121 -8.67 11.11 13.36
CA GLU A 121 -10.10 10.84 13.19
C GLU A 121 -10.58 11.26 11.80
N THR A 122 -10.30 12.50 11.38
CA THR A 122 -10.71 13.05 10.09
C THR A 122 -10.13 12.26 8.92
N ARG A 123 -8.85 11.87 8.97
CA ARG A 123 -8.20 11.13 7.88
C ARG A 123 -8.63 9.67 7.81
N ILE A 124 -8.84 8.99 8.94
CA ILE A 124 -9.40 7.64 8.95
C ILE A 124 -10.83 7.67 8.40
N HIS A 125 -11.64 8.65 8.79
CA HIS A 125 -12.98 8.84 8.23
C HIS A 125 -12.92 9.08 6.71
N THR A 126 -12.04 9.97 6.24
CA THR A 126 -11.87 10.25 4.81
C THR A 126 -11.43 8.99 4.04
N ALA A 127 -10.52 8.20 4.61
CA ALA A 127 -10.08 6.94 4.03
C ALA A 127 -11.23 5.93 3.93
N ARG A 128 -12.10 5.84 4.96
CA ARG A 128 -13.32 5.01 4.95
C ARG A 128 -14.27 5.43 3.85
N GLU A 129 -14.57 6.72 3.72
CA GLU A 129 -15.46 7.24 2.68
C GLU A 129 -14.90 6.98 1.27
N LEU A 130 -13.58 7.10 1.08
CA LEU A 130 -12.93 6.69 -0.17
C LEU A 130 -13.21 5.22 -0.49
N ARG A 131 -13.05 4.30 0.47
CA ARG A 131 -13.29 2.86 0.23
C ARG A 131 -14.76 2.58 -0.05
N LYS A 132 -15.69 3.23 0.65
CA LYS A 132 -17.13 3.13 0.36
C LYS A 132 -17.44 3.58 -1.07
N ASN A 133 -16.87 4.69 -1.52
CA ASN A 133 -17.04 5.19 -2.89
C ASN A 133 -16.42 4.23 -3.94
N LEU A 134 -15.40 3.46 -3.57
CA LEU A 134 -14.85 2.37 -4.39
C LEU A 134 -15.70 1.08 -4.31
N GLY A 135 -16.79 1.06 -3.54
CA GLY A 135 -17.66 -0.10 -3.37
C GLY A 135 -17.14 -1.14 -2.37
N LEU A 136 -16.39 -0.71 -1.34
CA LEU A 136 -15.83 -1.58 -0.31
C LEU A 136 -16.32 -1.17 1.10
N PRO A 137 -16.76 -2.13 1.93
CA PRO A 137 -17.02 -3.54 1.59
C PRO A 137 -18.25 -3.69 0.67
N SER A 138 -18.39 -4.86 0.05
CA SER A 138 -19.56 -5.26 -0.74
C SER A 138 -19.98 -6.69 -0.42
N ALA A 139 -21.11 -7.13 -0.99
CA ALA A 139 -21.58 -8.51 -0.86
C ALA A 139 -20.59 -9.57 -1.41
N SER A 140 -19.67 -9.16 -2.29
CA SER A 140 -18.65 -10.03 -2.88
C SER A 140 -17.25 -9.84 -2.29
N THR A 141 -16.98 -8.74 -1.57
CA THR A 141 -15.66 -8.42 -1.03
C THR A 141 -15.74 -7.74 0.33
N ASN A 142 -15.16 -8.35 1.37
CA ASN A 142 -14.97 -7.77 2.71
C ASN A 142 -13.52 -7.88 3.20
N ALA A 143 -12.58 -8.10 2.28
CA ALA A 143 -11.14 -8.02 2.52
C ALA A 143 -10.56 -6.85 1.69
N TYR A 144 -10.04 -5.82 2.37
CA TYR A 144 -9.55 -4.61 1.71
C TYR A 144 -8.63 -3.80 2.62
N ARG A 145 -7.87 -2.87 2.03
CA ARG A 145 -7.08 -1.88 2.76
C ARG A 145 -7.93 -0.65 3.09
N LEU A 146 -8.12 -0.37 4.37
CA LEU A 146 -8.81 0.83 4.85
C LEU A 146 -7.90 2.07 4.84
N VAL A 147 -6.65 1.93 5.29
CA VAL A 147 -5.66 3.03 5.31
C VAL A 147 -4.36 2.54 4.69
N ASN A 148 -3.81 3.32 3.75
CA ASN A 148 -2.59 3.04 2.99
C ASN A 148 -1.53 4.12 3.19
N SER A 149 -1.13 4.36 4.44
CA SER A 149 0.03 5.18 4.80
C SER A 149 -0.01 6.56 4.13
N GLU A 150 1.03 6.93 3.37
CA GLU A 150 1.15 8.21 2.66
C GLU A 150 0.01 8.44 1.67
N GLY A 151 -0.53 7.39 1.05
CA GLY A 151 -1.66 7.48 0.12
C GLY A 151 -2.95 7.98 0.76
N ASP A 152 -3.09 7.79 2.07
CA ASP A 152 -4.16 8.35 2.91
C ASP A 152 -3.65 9.43 3.86
N ARG A 153 -2.42 9.91 3.60
CA ARG A 153 -1.76 10.99 4.34
C ARG A 153 -1.57 10.66 5.84
N LEU A 154 -1.54 9.39 6.21
CA LEU A 154 -1.21 8.92 7.56
C LEU A 154 0.10 8.11 7.50
N SER A 155 1.18 8.80 7.14
CA SER A 155 2.49 8.20 6.87
C SER A 155 2.97 7.29 8.00
N GLY A 156 3.13 6.00 7.70
CA GLY A 156 3.52 4.95 8.64
C GLY A 156 2.37 4.14 9.24
N LEU A 157 1.11 4.48 8.95
CA LEU A 157 -0.08 3.74 9.39
C LEU A 157 -0.70 2.96 8.23
N ILE A 158 -0.85 1.65 8.40
CA ILE A 158 -1.62 0.79 7.50
C ILE A 158 -2.73 0.13 8.29
N ILE A 159 -3.93 0.06 7.72
CA ILE A 159 -5.06 -0.66 8.31
C ILE A 159 -5.67 -1.54 7.22
N ASP A 160 -5.58 -2.86 7.39
CA ASP A 160 -6.27 -3.83 6.53
C ASP A 160 -7.51 -4.37 7.27
N VAL A 161 -8.63 -4.49 6.57
CA VAL A 161 -9.90 -5.01 7.09
C VAL A 161 -10.15 -6.38 6.49
N PHE A 162 -10.47 -7.35 7.34
CA PHE A 162 -10.72 -8.75 7.03
C PHE A 162 -12.01 -9.22 7.71
N GLY A 163 -13.14 -8.99 7.05
CA GLY A 163 -14.45 -9.22 7.67
C GLY A 163 -14.68 -8.22 8.80
N ASP A 164 -14.82 -8.70 10.03
CA ASP A 164 -14.99 -7.90 11.24
C ASP A 164 -13.69 -7.67 12.03
N LEU A 165 -12.55 -8.05 11.45
CA LEU A 165 -11.23 -7.84 12.02
C LEU A 165 -10.48 -6.73 11.27
N ALA A 166 -9.98 -5.74 12.01
CA ALA A 166 -9.00 -4.79 11.53
C ALA A 166 -7.59 -5.18 11.99
N VAL A 167 -6.64 -5.26 11.06
CA VAL A 167 -5.21 -5.44 11.34
C VAL A 167 -4.51 -4.11 11.12
N VAL A 168 -4.06 -3.49 12.21
CA VAL A 168 -3.34 -2.22 12.18
C VAL A 168 -1.84 -2.50 12.19
N ALA A 169 -1.13 -2.04 11.16
CA ALA A 169 0.31 -2.14 11.06
C ALA A 169 0.95 -0.75 11.21
N SER A 170 1.88 -0.65 12.14
CA SER A 170 2.62 0.57 12.45
C SER A 170 4.07 0.46 11.95
N SER A 171 4.55 1.53 11.33
CA SER A 171 5.94 1.65 10.87
C SER A 171 6.55 3.03 11.12
N ALA A 172 5.90 3.85 11.97
CA ALA A 172 6.38 5.14 12.40
C ALA A 172 6.17 5.33 13.91
N ALA A 173 7.11 6.01 14.57
CA ALA A 173 7.07 6.19 16.03
C ALA A 173 5.80 6.92 16.52
N TRP A 174 5.27 7.85 15.72
CA TRP A 174 4.05 8.55 16.09
C TRP A 174 2.81 7.64 16.11
N VAL A 175 2.78 6.61 15.27
CA VAL A 175 1.66 5.66 15.21
C VAL A 175 1.59 4.86 16.51
N GLU A 176 2.75 4.50 17.06
CA GLU A 176 2.84 3.87 18.40
C GLU A 176 2.44 4.86 19.51
N LYS A 177 2.85 6.13 19.40
CA LYS A 177 2.50 7.17 20.39
C LYS A 177 0.99 7.39 20.48
N TYR A 178 0.29 7.41 19.35
CA TYR A 178 -1.16 7.65 19.26
C TYR A 178 -1.96 6.35 19.05
N LYS A 179 -1.44 5.22 19.56
CA LYS A 179 -2.04 3.91 19.38
C LYS A 179 -3.47 3.84 19.93
N ALA A 180 -3.72 4.42 21.10
CA ALA A 180 -5.04 4.37 21.74
C ALA A 180 -6.09 5.09 20.89
N GLU A 181 -5.77 6.28 20.39
CA GLU A 181 -6.66 7.11 19.59
C GLU A 181 -6.95 6.46 18.22
N ILE A 182 -5.93 5.82 17.62
CA ILE A 182 -6.11 5.04 16.39
C ILE A 182 -6.99 3.82 16.65
N GLU A 183 -6.75 3.06 17.72
CA GLU A 183 -7.58 1.92 18.07
C GLU A 183 -9.04 2.33 18.33
N ASP A 184 -9.28 3.44 19.02
CA ASP A 184 -10.61 3.96 19.30
C ASP A 184 -11.33 4.40 18.01
N CYS A 185 -10.63 5.07 17.09
CA CYS A 185 -11.17 5.40 15.77
C CYS A 185 -11.57 4.14 14.98
N VAL A 186 -10.76 3.08 15.05
CA VAL A 186 -11.04 1.82 14.35
C VAL A 186 -12.17 1.04 15.01
N ARG A 187 -12.23 0.99 16.35
CA ARG A 187 -13.33 0.37 17.10
C ARG A 187 -14.66 1.10 16.93
N GLY A 188 -14.63 2.39 16.61
CA GLY A 188 -15.83 3.17 16.26
C GLY A 188 -16.46 2.81 14.91
N ILE A 189 -15.83 1.95 14.12
CA ILE A 189 -16.37 1.44 12.85
C ILE A 189 -17.31 0.27 13.18
N GLU A 190 -18.60 0.44 12.93
CA GLU A 190 -19.68 -0.52 13.28
C GLU A 190 -19.40 -1.95 12.76
N GLU A 191 -18.73 -2.07 11.62
CA GLU A 191 -18.42 -3.36 11.00
C GLU A 191 -17.24 -4.10 11.66
N ILE A 192 -16.49 -3.48 12.58
CA ILE A 192 -15.25 -4.01 13.17
C ILE A 192 -15.46 -4.40 14.64
N ASN A 193 -15.35 -5.70 14.92
CA ASN A 193 -15.44 -6.27 16.27
C ASN A 193 -14.06 -6.49 16.91
N HIS A 194 -13.03 -6.67 16.08
CA HIS A 194 -11.70 -7.08 16.52
C HIS A 194 -10.64 -6.16 15.93
N VAL A 195 -9.66 -5.77 16.75
CA VAL A 195 -8.50 -4.98 16.33
C VAL A 195 -7.24 -5.70 16.74
N LYS A 196 -6.38 -6.01 15.76
CA LYS A 196 -5.05 -6.61 15.99
C LYS A 196 -3.97 -5.61 15.59
N TRP A 197 -3.15 -5.22 16.56
CA TRP A 197 -1.97 -4.38 16.32
C TRP A 197 -0.78 -5.25 15.90
N ARG A 198 -0.08 -4.89 14.82
CA ARG A 198 1.10 -5.61 14.29
C ARG A 198 2.24 -4.62 14.00
N PRO A 199 3.14 -4.39 14.97
CA PRO A 199 4.22 -3.44 14.77
C PRO A 199 5.28 -3.97 13.79
N SER A 200 5.73 -3.11 12.87
CA SER A 200 6.84 -3.41 11.96
C SER A 200 8.16 -3.22 12.68
N VAL A 201 8.50 -4.17 13.57
CA VAL A 201 9.62 -4.09 14.51
C VAL A 201 10.93 -3.61 13.88
N ASP A 202 11.31 -4.13 12.71
CA ASP A 202 12.56 -3.74 12.07
C ASP A 202 12.57 -2.29 11.57
N ILE A 203 11.43 -1.77 11.11
CA ILE A 203 11.30 -0.37 10.69
C ILE A 203 11.23 0.54 11.93
N LEU A 204 10.53 0.12 12.98
CA LEU A 204 10.39 0.89 14.22
C LEU A 204 11.72 1.07 14.97
N LYS A 205 12.66 0.12 14.84
CA LYS A 205 14.05 0.31 15.29
C LYS A 205 14.74 1.47 14.57
N GLU A 206 14.52 1.61 13.26
CA GLU A 206 15.05 2.74 12.47
C GLU A 206 14.36 4.07 12.85
N GLU A 207 13.16 4.02 13.44
CA GLU A 207 12.44 5.16 14.02
C GLU A 207 12.84 5.47 15.48
N GLY A 208 13.75 4.69 16.06
CA GLY A 208 14.24 4.88 17.43
C GLY A 208 13.36 4.31 18.55
N ILE A 209 12.41 3.41 18.23
CA ILE A 209 11.60 2.68 19.23
C ILE A 209 12.36 1.44 19.72
N ASP A 210 12.40 1.23 21.04
CA ASP A 210 12.92 -0.01 21.60
C ASP A 210 11.88 -1.14 21.48
N VAL A 211 12.31 -2.31 21.01
CA VAL A 211 11.45 -3.50 20.89
C VAL A 211 10.87 -3.91 22.25
N SER A 212 11.59 -3.62 23.34
CA SER A 212 11.10 -3.89 24.69
C SER A 212 9.84 -3.11 25.05
N GLU A 213 9.62 -1.94 24.42
CA GLU A 213 8.45 -1.07 24.60
C GLU A 213 7.23 -1.55 23.80
N LEU A 214 7.43 -2.41 22.79
CA LEU A 214 6.38 -2.93 21.90
C LEU A 214 5.63 -4.15 22.47
N LYS A 215 5.84 -4.50 23.75
CA LYS A 215 5.19 -5.66 24.37
C LYS A 215 3.67 -5.51 24.34
N GLU A 216 2.99 -6.55 23.86
CA GLU A 216 1.54 -6.65 23.92
C GLU A 216 1.08 -6.57 25.38
N THR A 217 0.45 -5.46 25.74
CA THR A 217 -0.04 -5.16 27.09
C THR A 217 -1.35 -5.88 27.41
N SER A 218 -1.91 -6.67 26.49
CA SER A 218 -3.17 -7.39 26.71
C SER A 218 -3.23 -8.69 25.90
N PRO A 219 -3.76 -9.78 26.48
CA PRO A 219 -4.03 -11.00 25.72
C PRO A 219 -5.05 -10.69 24.62
N SER A 220 -4.67 -10.94 23.38
CA SER A 220 -5.53 -10.74 22.21
C SER A 220 -6.74 -11.66 22.29
N THR A 221 -7.95 -11.09 22.36
CA THR A 221 -9.22 -11.82 22.14
C THR A 221 -9.51 -12.04 20.64
N CYS A 222 -8.58 -11.67 19.77
CA CYS A 222 -8.75 -11.77 18.32
C CYS A 222 -8.65 -13.24 17.88
N PRO A 223 -9.53 -13.66 16.95
CA PRO A 223 -9.47 -15.01 16.40
C PRO A 223 -8.15 -15.21 15.63
N GLU A 224 -7.49 -16.36 15.81
CA GLU A 224 -6.25 -16.70 15.09
C GLU A 224 -6.46 -16.81 13.58
N ARG A 225 -7.67 -17.21 13.19
CA ARG A 225 -8.11 -17.34 11.80
C ARG A 225 -9.43 -16.61 11.59
N THR A 226 -9.52 -15.87 10.48
CA THR A 226 -10.77 -15.22 10.04
C THR A 226 -11.14 -15.67 8.64
N LYS A 227 -12.44 -15.76 8.38
CA LYS A 227 -12.98 -16.09 7.06
C LYS A 227 -13.43 -14.79 6.39
N VAL A 228 -12.88 -14.53 5.22
CA VAL A 228 -13.23 -13.37 4.40
C VAL A 228 -13.73 -13.80 3.03
N LYS A 229 -14.23 -12.84 2.27
CA LYS A 229 -14.67 -12.98 0.89
C LYS A 229 -13.98 -11.90 0.05
N GLU A 230 -13.49 -12.28 -1.12
CA GLU A 230 -12.96 -11.38 -2.13
C GLU A 230 -13.40 -11.87 -3.51
N ASN A 231 -13.97 -10.98 -4.33
CA ASN A 231 -14.43 -11.29 -5.68
C ASN A 231 -15.40 -12.50 -5.74
N GLY A 232 -16.19 -12.71 -4.68
CA GLY A 232 -17.10 -13.86 -4.61
C GLY A 232 -16.48 -15.15 -4.05
N ILE A 233 -15.18 -15.19 -3.79
CA ILE A 233 -14.43 -16.36 -3.30
C ILE A 233 -14.14 -16.18 -1.82
N PHE A 234 -14.34 -17.22 -1.03
CA PHE A 234 -14.01 -17.22 0.38
C PHE A 234 -12.54 -17.60 0.62
N TYR A 235 -11.92 -16.96 1.60
CA TYR A 235 -10.55 -17.23 2.04
C TYR A 235 -10.50 -17.35 3.55
N THR A 236 -9.75 -18.34 4.03
CA THR A 236 -9.28 -18.38 5.41
C THR A 236 -7.99 -17.58 5.49
N ILE A 237 -7.93 -16.62 6.40
CA ILE A 237 -6.74 -15.82 6.69
C ILE A 237 -6.17 -16.29 8.03
N SER A 238 -4.88 -16.61 8.06
CA SER A 238 -4.13 -16.83 9.30
C SER A 238 -3.33 -15.58 9.66
N LEU A 239 -3.54 -15.07 10.88
CA LEU A 239 -2.86 -13.86 11.36
C LEU A 239 -1.40 -14.09 11.79
N GLU A 240 -0.93 -15.34 11.77
CA GLU A 240 0.48 -15.69 11.94
C GLU A 240 1.27 -15.66 10.61
N GLY A 241 0.58 -15.47 9.48
CA GLY A 241 1.18 -15.41 8.14
C GLY A 241 1.99 -14.14 7.85
N GLN A 242 2.59 -14.12 6.64
CA GLN A 242 3.35 -12.97 6.11
C GLN A 242 2.46 -11.73 5.92
N LYS A 243 3.08 -10.53 6.00
CA LYS A 243 2.39 -9.22 6.00
C LYS A 243 1.31 -9.16 7.10
N THR A 244 0.14 -8.58 6.81
CA THR A 244 -1.04 -8.50 7.69
C THR A 244 -1.86 -9.79 7.71
N GLY A 245 -1.57 -10.74 6.82
CA GLY A 245 -2.21 -12.06 6.73
C GLY A 245 -2.75 -12.39 5.32
N PHE A 246 -3.06 -11.38 4.51
CA PHE A 246 -3.61 -11.54 3.16
C PHE A 246 -3.20 -10.39 2.23
N TYR A 247 -3.03 -10.70 0.94
CA TYR A 247 -2.53 -9.78 -0.08
C TYR A 247 -3.70 -9.10 -0.81
N ALA A 248 -4.33 -8.10 -0.18
CA ALA A 248 -5.44 -7.34 -0.78
C ALA A 248 -4.99 -6.51 -2.01
N ASP A 249 -3.70 -6.19 -2.10
CA ASP A 249 -3.07 -5.45 -3.19
C ASP A 249 -3.23 -6.10 -4.58
N GLN A 250 -3.44 -7.41 -4.63
CA GLN A 250 -3.60 -8.19 -5.86
C GLN A 250 -5.08 -8.45 -6.25
N ARG A 251 -6.07 -7.90 -5.54
CA ARG A 251 -7.51 -8.20 -5.73
C ARG A 251 -7.96 -8.10 -7.19
N GLU A 252 -7.71 -6.98 -7.85
CA GLU A 252 -8.16 -6.73 -9.23
C GLU A 252 -7.36 -7.55 -10.24
N ASN A 253 -6.10 -7.87 -9.92
CA ASN A 253 -5.27 -8.75 -10.75
C ASN A 253 -5.78 -10.19 -10.69
N ARG A 254 -6.14 -10.67 -9.50
CA ARG A 254 -6.80 -11.97 -9.31
C ARG A 254 -8.13 -12.02 -10.04
N HIS A 255 -8.96 -10.98 -9.91
CA HIS A 255 -10.23 -10.90 -10.63
C HIS A 255 -10.03 -10.96 -12.14
N PHE A 256 -9.08 -10.20 -12.68
CA PHE A 256 -8.79 -10.19 -14.11
C PHE A 256 -8.38 -11.58 -14.63
N ILE A 257 -7.57 -12.34 -13.89
CA ILE A 257 -7.23 -13.73 -14.26
C ILE A 257 -8.49 -14.58 -14.40
N SER A 258 -9.49 -14.44 -13.52
CA SER A 258 -10.75 -15.18 -13.64
C SER A 258 -11.46 -14.92 -14.97
N THR A 259 -11.40 -13.69 -15.50
CA THR A 259 -12.10 -13.30 -16.74
C THR A 259 -11.50 -13.89 -18.02
N ILE A 260 -10.27 -14.39 -17.96
CA ILE A 260 -9.55 -14.96 -19.11
C ILE A 260 -9.25 -16.45 -18.96
N SER A 261 -9.75 -17.09 -17.90
CA SER A 261 -9.38 -18.47 -17.54
C SER A 261 -10.31 -19.54 -18.11
N GLU A 262 -11.43 -19.18 -18.73
CA GLU A 262 -12.39 -20.16 -19.26
C GLU A 262 -11.73 -21.11 -20.28
N GLY A 263 -11.80 -22.41 -20.01
CA GLY A 263 -11.24 -23.44 -20.87
C GLY A 263 -9.70 -23.56 -20.83
N GLN A 264 -9.00 -22.78 -20.00
CA GLN A 264 -7.54 -22.71 -19.99
C GLN A 264 -6.90 -23.68 -19.00
N LYS A 265 -5.69 -24.18 -19.34
CA LYS A 265 -4.78 -24.82 -18.37
C LYS A 265 -3.89 -23.75 -17.74
N VAL A 266 -3.96 -23.60 -16.41
CA VAL A 266 -3.31 -22.49 -15.67
C VAL A 266 -2.21 -23.00 -14.74
N LEU A 267 -1.06 -22.34 -14.74
CA LEU A 267 0.05 -22.55 -13.80
C LEU A 267 0.21 -21.31 -12.92
N ASP A 268 0.17 -21.47 -11.62
CA ASP A 268 0.33 -20.41 -10.62
C ASP A 268 1.61 -20.64 -9.80
N LEU A 269 2.67 -19.91 -10.12
CA LEU A 269 3.99 -20.02 -9.48
C LEU A 269 4.09 -19.03 -8.32
N CYS A 270 4.52 -19.54 -7.17
CA CYS A 270 4.51 -18.83 -5.88
C CYS A 270 3.07 -18.51 -5.44
N CYS A 271 2.19 -19.50 -5.56
CA CYS A 271 0.74 -19.34 -5.41
C CYS A 271 0.26 -18.98 -3.98
N TYR A 272 1.13 -19.12 -2.97
CA TYR A 272 0.80 -18.93 -1.57
C TYR A 272 -0.46 -19.70 -1.15
N SER A 273 -1.51 -19.01 -0.68
CA SER A 273 -2.80 -19.59 -0.28
C SER A 273 -3.77 -19.80 -1.45
N GLY A 274 -3.25 -19.83 -2.68
CA GLY A 274 -4.00 -20.16 -3.90
C GLY A 274 -4.81 -19.00 -4.47
N GLY A 275 -4.49 -17.75 -4.14
CA GLY A 275 -5.29 -16.58 -4.53
C GLY A 275 -5.62 -16.54 -6.03
N PHE A 276 -4.60 -16.59 -6.88
CA PHE A 276 -4.77 -16.64 -8.34
C PHE A 276 -5.37 -17.95 -8.81
N SER A 277 -4.89 -19.08 -8.27
CA SER A 277 -5.39 -20.42 -8.58
C SER A 277 -6.92 -20.56 -8.41
N LEU A 278 -7.46 -20.09 -7.27
CA LEU A 278 -8.90 -20.11 -6.96
C LEU A 278 -9.70 -19.21 -7.91
N ASN A 279 -9.17 -18.03 -8.26
CA ASN A 279 -9.81 -17.14 -9.22
C ASN A 279 -9.82 -17.73 -10.64
N ALA A 280 -8.73 -18.35 -11.06
CA ALA A 280 -8.66 -19.04 -12.35
C ALA A 280 -9.69 -20.18 -12.43
N LEU A 281 -9.78 -21.00 -11.38
CA LEU A 281 -10.75 -22.09 -11.33
C LEU A 281 -12.19 -21.58 -11.32
N ARG A 282 -12.49 -20.54 -10.52
CA ARG A 282 -13.80 -19.86 -10.51
C ARG A 282 -14.18 -19.27 -11.87
N GLY A 283 -13.18 -18.85 -12.64
CA GLY A 283 -13.29 -18.35 -14.01
C GLY A 283 -13.41 -19.42 -15.10
N GLY A 284 -13.45 -20.71 -14.72
CA GLY A 284 -13.68 -21.80 -15.67
C GLY A 284 -12.42 -22.50 -16.21
N ALA A 285 -11.25 -22.32 -15.58
CA ALA A 285 -10.04 -23.06 -15.95
C ALA A 285 -10.25 -24.58 -15.91
N ILE A 286 -9.86 -25.30 -16.96
CA ILE A 286 -10.03 -26.76 -17.03
C ILE A 286 -9.11 -27.49 -16.05
N ASN A 287 -7.95 -26.92 -15.75
CA ASN A 287 -6.99 -27.43 -14.80
C ASN A 287 -6.10 -26.30 -14.28
N VAL A 288 -5.87 -26.26 -12.98
CA VAL A 288 -4.99 -25.32 -12.29
C VAL A 288 -3.91 -26.05 -11.51
N THR A 289 -2.66 -25.67 -11.71
CA THR A 289 -1.53 -26.18 -10.92
C THR A 289 -0.90 -25.03 -10.14
N GLY A 290 -0.97 -25.07 -8.82
CA GLY A 290 -0.33 -24.10 -7.93
C GLY A 290 0.97 -24.66 -7.35
N ILE A 291 2.04 -23.86 -7.40
CA ILE A 291 3.36 -24.21 -6.87
C ILE A 291 3.75 -23.23 -5.78
N ASP A 292 4.16 -23.74 -4.62
CA ASP A 292 4.75 -22.93 -3.56
C ASP A 292 5.79 -23.73 -2.76
N SER A 293 6.70 -23.03 -2.11
CA SER A 293 7.71 -23.66 -1.23
C SER A 293 7.19 -23.86 0.20
N SER A 294 6.17 -23.09 0.60
CA SER A 294 5.59 -23.10 1.94
C SER A 294 4.47 -24.12 2.05
N LEU A 295 4.73 -25.22 2.78
CA LEU A 295 3.70 -26.22 3.07
C LEU A 295 2.48 -25.62 3.81
N PRO A 296 2.65 -24.76 4.85
CA PRO A 296 1.51 -24.12 5.50
C PRO A 296 0.64 -23.29 4.54
N ALA A 297 1.24 -22.64 3.55
CA ALA A 297 0.49 -21.88 2.55
C ALA A 297 -0.33 -22.80 1.64
N LEU A 298 0.24 -23.92 1.21
CA LEU A 298 -0.46 -24.91 0.39
C LEU A 298 -1.59 -25.61 1.14
N GLU A 299 -1.43 -25.90 2.43
CA GLU A 299 -2.52 -26.43 3.25
C GLU A 299 -3.68 -25.41 3.34
N LEU A 300 -3.37 -24.14 3.53
CA LEU A 300 -4.38 -23.07 3.48
C LEU A 300 -5.04 -22.96 2.09
N ALA A 301 -4.29 -23.17 1.01
CA ALA A 301 -4.82 -23.18 -0.35
C ALA A 301 -5.81 -24.34 -0.57
N LYS A 302 -5.50 -25.53 -0.06
CA LYS A 302 -6.40 -26.69 -0.09
C LYS A 302 -7.65 -26.46 0.75
N GLU A 303 -7.52 -25.88 1.95
CA GLU A 303 -8.66 -25.46 2.77
C GLU A 303 -9.57 -24.50 1.99
N ASN A 304 -9.00 -23.52 1.28
CA ASN A 304 -9.77 -22.58 0.48
C ASN A 304 -10.50 -23.24 -0.71
N VAL A 305 -9.96 -24.30 -1.32
CA VAL A 305 -10.66 -25.08 -2.35
C VAL A 305 -11.93 -25.72 -1.77
N VAL A 306 -11.80 -26.38 -0.62
CA VAL A 306 -12.93 -27.01 0.09
C VAL A 306 -13.95 -25.97 0.53
N LEU A 307 -13.48 -24.83 1.07
CA LEU A 307 -14.31 -23.72 1.54
C LEU A 307 -15.24 -23.16 0.46
N ASN A 308 -14.81 -23.23 -0.80
CA ASN A 308 -15.57 -22.74 -1.95
C ASN A 308 -16.29 -23.86 -2.72
N SER A 309 -16.27 -25.10 -2.20
CA SER A 309 -16.85 -26.27 -2.87
C SER A 309 -16.36 -26.43 -4.32
N MET A 310 -15.09 -26.09 -4.55
CA MET A 310 -14.47 -26.20 -5.86
C MET A 310 -14.03 -27.65 -6.12
N ASP A 311 -14.12 -28.07 -7.38
CA ASP A 311 -13.75 -29.42 -7.80
C ASP A 311 -12.25 -29.69 -7.57
N PRO A 312 -11.87 -30.59 -6.64
CA PRO A 312 -10.48 -30.88 -6.32
C PRO A 312 -9.75 -31.61 -7.45
N GLU A 313 -10.44 -32.20 -8.44
CA GLU A 313 -9.79 -32.85 -9.58
C GLU A 313 -9.25 -31.83 -10.60
N ARG A 314 -9.79 -30.61 -10.59
CA ARG A 314 -9.39 -29.51 -11.48
C ARG A 314 -8.32 -28.59 -10.91
N ILE A 315 -7.86 -28.84 -9.68
CA ILE A 315 -6.84 -28.02 -9.04
C ILE A 315 -5.88 -28.86 -8.19
N SER A 316 -4.59 -28.64 -8.39
CA SER A 316 -3.53 -29.33 -7.65
C SER A 316 -2.53 -28.34 -7.09
N PHE A 317 -2.04 -28.63 -5.89
CA PHE A 317 -1.02 -27.83 -5.21
C PHE A 317 0.21 -28.69 -4.93
N LEU A 318 1.37 -28.25 -5.41
CA LEU A 318 2.63 -28.99 -5.28
C LEU A 318 3.66 -28.18 -4.52
N LYS A 319 4.25 -28.80 -3.49
CA LYS A 319 5.35 -28.21 -2.74
C LYS A 319 6.64 -28.32 -3.55
N ALA A 320 7.12 -27.22 -4.11
CA ALA A 320 8.37 -27.19 -4.85
C ALA A 320 8.99 -25.77 -4.88
N ASP A 321 10.29 -25.70 -5.11
CA ASP A 321 10.90 -24.45 -5.57
C ASP A 321 10.41 -24.14 -7.00
N ALA A 322 9.99 -22.91 -7.26
CA ALA A 322 9.42 -22.52 -8.53
C ALA A 322 10.41 -22.71 -9.70
N THR A 323 11.70 -22.43 -9.49
CA THR A 323 12.72 -22.59 -10.55
C THR A 323 12.96 -24.07 -10.85
N ALA A 324 13.06 -24.90 -9.81
CA ALA A 324 13.23 -26.34 -9.93
C ALA A 324 12.04 -26.98 -10.66
N PHE A 325 10.81 -26.65 -10.23
CA PHE A 325 9.59 -27.11 -10.89
C PHE A 325 9.56 -26.72 -12.37
N MET A 326 9.86 -25.46 -12.69
CA MET A 326 9.82 -25.02 -14.08
C MET A 326 10.83 -25.76 -14.97
N LYS A 327 12.04 -26.02 -14.47
CA LYS A 327 13.06 -26.79 -15.20
C LYS A 327 12.63 -28.25 -15.42
N ASP A 328 12.06 -28.88 -14.40
CA ASP A 328 11.54 -30.25 -14.52
C ASP A 328 10.39 -30.32 -15.53
N ALA A 329 9.41 -29.42 -15.43
CA ALA A 329 8.29 -29.33 -16.36
C ALA A 329 8.76 -29.11 -17.81
N LEU A 330 9.78 -28.26 -18.03
CA LEU A 330 10.39 -28.07 -19.34
C LEU A 330 11.04 -29.36 -19.86
N SER A 331 11.72 -30.12 -19.00
CA SER A 331 12.32 -31.41 -19.39
C SER A 331 11.28 -32.45 -19.80
N ARG A 332 10.06 -32.34 -19.25
CA ARG A 332 8.88 -33.16 -19.59
C ARG A 332 8.06 -32.59 -20.74
N ASN A 333 8.53 -31.52 -21.40
CA ASN A 333 7.82 -30.81 -22.48
C ASN A 333 6.42 -30.34 -22.10
N GLU A 334 6.20 -30.01 -20.82
CA GLU A 334 4.93 -29.47 -20.36
C GLU A 334 4.75 -28.01 -20.76
N SER A 335 3.49 -27.61 -20.94
CA SER A 335 3.13 -26.22 -21.23
C SER A 335 1.72 -25.91 -20.71
N TRP A 336 1.48 -24.62 -20.50
CA TRP A 336 0.23 -24.05 -20.00
C TRP A 336 -0.24 -22.90 -20.87
N ASP A 337 -1.55 -22.67 -20.90
CA ASP A 337 -2.15 -21.58 -21.65
C ASP A 337 -1.99 -20.24 -20.92
N ILE A 338 -2.07 -20.27 -19.59
CA ILE A 338 -1.80 -19.14 -18.72
C ILE A 338 -0.75 -19.54 -17.68
N VAL A 339 0.31 -18.74 -17.56
CA VAL A 339 1.30 -18.83 -16.50
C VAL A 339 1.24 -17.56 -15.66
N ILE A 340 1.20 -17.72 -14.34
CA ILE A 340 1.21 -16.65 -13.35
C ILE A 340 2.51 -16.78 -12.56
N LEU A 341 3.22 -15.66 -12.40
CA LEU A 341 4.48 -15.59 -11.69
C LEU A 341 4.44 -14.40 -10.73
N ASP A 342 4.20 -14.66 -9.45
CA ASP A 342 4.21 -13.64 -8.38
C ASP A 342 5.28 -13.94 -7.32
N PRO A 343 6.57 -13.71 -7.64
CA PRO A 343 7.66 -14.07 -6.75
C PRO A 343 7.68 -13.16 -5.50
N PRO A 344 8.31 -13.62 -4.39
CA PRO A 344 8.54 -12.77 -3.23
C PRO A 344 9.42 -11.56 -3.59
N LYS A 345 9.52 -10.58 -2.68
CA LYS A 345 10.33 -9.37 -2.88
C LYS A 345 11.82 -9.70 -3.12
N LEU A 346 12.24 -9.77 -4.38
CA LEU A 346 13.64 -10.04 -4.74
C LEU A 346 14.54 -8.80 -4.62
N ALA A 347 13.97 -7.58 -4.69
CA ALA A 347 14.71 -6.31 -4.62
C ALA A 347 14.17 -5.41 -3.50
N PRO A 348 14.37 -5.76 -2.21
CA PRO A 348 13.83 -4.96 -1.10
C PRO A 348 14.44 -3.56 -1.01
N ARG A 349 15.64 -3.34 -1.55
CA ARG A 349 16.36 -2.05 -1.53
C ARG A 349 17.02 -1.77 -2.88
N LYS A 350 17.20 -0.48 -3.22
CA LYS A 350 17.84 -0.04 -4.47
C LYS A 350 19.23 -0.67 -4.71
N LYS A 351 20.02 -0.89 -3.66
CA LYS A 351 21.36 -1.52 -3.75
C LYS A 351 21.32 -2.96 -4.27
N VAL A 352 20.24 -3.71 -4.01
CA VAL A 352 20.09 -5.13 -4.41
C VAL A 352 19.51 -5.27 -5.82
N LEU A 353 19.02 -4.16 -6.39
CA LEU A 353 18.26 -4.15 -7.63
C LEU A 353 19.01 -4.78 -8.81
N GLN A 354 20.32 -4.52 -8.94
CA GLN A 354 21.13 -5.06 -10.04
C GLN A 354 21.22 -6.60 -9.99
N THR A 355 21.50 -7.16 -8.81
CA THR A 355 21.53 -8.62 -8.63
C THR A 355 20.14 -9.24 -8.85
N ALA A 356 19.09 -8.59 -8.32
CA ALA A 356 17.72 -9.04 -8.46
C ALA A 356 17.25 -9.04 -9.93
N SER A 357 17.71 -8.09 -10.76
CA SER A 357 17.39 -8.04 -12.19
C SER A 357 17.76 -9.33 -12.92
N GLY A 358 18.90 -9.94 -12.58
CA GLY A 358 19.32 -11.23 -13.14
C GLY A 358 18.36 -12.37 -12.75
N MET A 359 17.90 -12.39 -11.49
CA MET A 359 16.94 -13.38 -11.00
C MET A 359 15.56 -13.21 -11.66
N TYR A 360 15.03 -11.98 -11.74
CA TYR A 360 13.78 -11.69 -12.44
C TYR A 360 13.86 -12.11 -13.91
N ARG A 361 14.98 -11.81 -14.60
CA ARG A 361 15.20 -12.21 -15.99
C ARG A 361 15.16 -13.73 -16.16
N ASN A 362 15.82 -14.46 -15.27
CA ASN A 362 15.85 -15.93 -15.29
C ASN A 362 14.47 -16.55 -15.05
N LEU A 363 13.78 -16.13 -13.99
CA LEU A 363 12.44 -16.64 -13.65
C LEU A 363 11.44 -16.40 -14.79
N ASN A 364 11.40 -15.18 -15.32
CA ASN A 364 10.50 -14.83 -16.41
C ASN A 364 10.82 -15.60 -17.70
N SER A 365 12.10 -15.87 -17.98
CA SER A 365 12.48 -16.65 -19.16
C SER A 365 12.01 -18.10 -19.08
N LEU A 366 12.09 -18.72 -17.90
CA LEU A 366 11.54 -20.06 -17.68
C LEU A 366 10.01 -20.07 -17.80
N ALA A 367 9.33 -19.09 -17.19
CA ALA A 367 7.88 -18.96 -17.28
C ALA A 367 7.40 -18.75 -18.74
N MET A 368 8.12 -17.94 -19.53
CA MET A 368 7.83 -17.75 -20.96
C MET A 368 8.04 -19.03 -21.78
N GLN A 369 9.00 -19.89 -21.43
CA GLN A 369 9.20 -21.17 -22.12
C GLN A 369 8.06 -22.16 -21.83
N LEU A 370 7.50 -22.13 -20.61
CA LEU A 370 6.34 -22.94 -20.22
C LEU A 370 5.00 -22.39 -20.74
N THR A 371 4.96 -21.12 -21.13
CA THR A 371 3.78 -20.52 -21.73
C THR A 371 3.65 -20.98 -23.18
N ARG A 372 2.49 -21.55 -23.54
CA ARG A 372 2.19 -21.95 -24.91
C ARG A 372 2.30 -20.77 -25.88
N LYS A 373 2.60 -21.07 -27.14
CA LYS A 373 2.58 -20.05 -28.20
C LYS A 373 1.19 -19.45 -28.32
N GLY A 374 1.11 -18.13 -28.22
CA GLY A 374 -0.13 -17.37 -28.19
C GLY A 374 -0.77 -17.25 -26.81
N GLY A 375 -0.28 -17.98 -25.81
CA GLY A 375 -0.77 -17.95 -24.43
C GLY A 375 -0.30 -16.72 -23.65
N PHE A 376 -0.68 -16.68 -22.37
CA PHE A 376 -0.49 -15.52 -21.51
C PHE A 376 0.47 -15.79 -20.35
N LEU A 377 1.33 -14.82 -20.08
CA LEU A 377 2.15 -14.76 -18.87
C LEU A 377 1.78 -13.51 -18.08
N MET A 378 1.24 -13.67 -16.88
CA MET A 378 1.10 -12.59 -15.92
C MET A 378 2.26 -12.64 -14.94
N THR A 379 3.07 -11.59 -14.90
CA THR A 379 4.28 -11.53 -14.07
C THR A 379 4.27 -10.31 -13.16
N CYS A 380 4.66 -10.50 -11.91
CA CYS A 380 4.57 -9.50 -10.88
C CYS A 380 5.93 -9.15 -10.27
N SER A 381 6.01 -7.96 -9.68
CA SER A 381 7.06 -7.55 -8.77
C SER A 381 6.46 -6.72 -7.65
N CYS A 382 6.57 -7.21 -6.40
CA CYS A 382 6.19 -6.49 -5.18
C CYS A 382 7.33 -5.62 -4.62
N SER A 383 8.42 -5.44 -5.38
CA SER A 383 9.60 -4.69 -4.94
C SER A 383 9.50 -3.22 -5.37
N GLY A 384 9.33 -2.30 -4.41
CA GLY A 384 9.28 -0.86 -4.69
C GLY A 384 10.50 -0.37 -5.48
N ALA A 385 11.70 -0.87 -5.17
CA ALA A 385 12.90 -0.52 -5.94
C ALA A 385 12.81 -0.92 -7.42
N MET A 386 12.14 -2.04 -7.74
CA MET A 386 11.94 -2.48 -9.13
C MET A 386 10.87 -1.64 -9.82
N THR A 387 9.70 -1.49 -9.21
CA THR A 387 8.59 -0.70 -9.75
C THR A 387 9.01 0.74 -10.03
N GLN A 388 9.66 1.40 -9.06
CA GLN A 388 10.11 2.79 -9.19
C GLN A 388 11.24 2.99 -10.19
N SER A 389 12.02 1.94 -10.50
CA SER A 389 13.13 2.05 -11.45
C SER A 389 12.69 2.14 -12.91
N GLY A 390 11.46 1.72 -13.23
CA GLY A 390 11.00 1.57 -14.61
C GLY A 390 11.68 0.47 -15.42
N MET A 391 12.59 -0.31 -14.82
CA MET A 391 13.40 -1.31 -15.55
C MET A 391 12.66 -2.64 -15.82
N PHE A 392 11.50 -2.87 -15.20
CA PHE A 392 10.85 -4.19 -15.25
C PHE A 392 10.56 -4.64 -16.69
N LEU A 393 10.02 -3.76 -17.55
CA LEU A 393 9.79 -4.07 -18.97
C LEU A 393 11.07 -4.42 -19.73
N GLN A 394 12.19 -3.74 -19.46
CA GLN A 394 13.48 -4.05 -20.08
C GLN A 394 13.99 -5.43 -19.66
N ILE A 395 13.78 -5.80 -18.38
CA ILE A 395 14.10 -7.12 -17.86
C ILE A 395 13.26 -8.20 -18.55
N LEU A 396 11.95 -7.95 -18.74
CA LEU A 396 11.06 -8.86 -19.45
C LEU A 396 11.46 -9.03 -20.92
N GLN A 397 11.87 -7.95 -21.59
CA GLN A 397 12.41 -8.02 -22.94
C GLN A 397 13.70 -8.87 -23.01
N GLY A 398 14.59 -8.71 -22.04
CA GLY A 398 15.79 -9.55 -21.91
C GLY A 398 15.45 -11.02 -21.64
N ALA A 399 14.42 -11.29 -20.83
CA ALA A 399 13.94 -12.63 -20.53
C ALA A 399 13.35 -13.32 -21.77
N ALA A 400 12.60 -12.59 -22.59
CA ALA A 400 12.04 -13.07 -23.85
C ALA A 400 13.14 -13.44 -24.86
N SER A 401 14.18 -12.61 -24.98
CA SER A 401 15.35 -12.92 -25.81
C SER A 401 16.04 -14.20 -25.35
N MET A 402 16.25 -14.37 -24.05
CA MET A 402 16.84 -15.58 -23.46
C MET A 402 15.97 -16.83 -23.68
N ALA A 403 14.65 -16.67 -23.62
CA ALA A 403 13.68 -17.72 -23.91
C ALA A 403 13.51 -18.02 -25.42
N LYS A 404 14.12 -17.21 -26.29
CA LYS A 404 13.90 -17.21 -27.75
C LYS A 404 12.40 -17.07 -28.11
N LYS A 405 11.68 -16.22 -27.37
CA LYS A 405 10.25 -15.90 -27.58
C LYS A 405 10.09 -14.44 -27.97
N LYS A 406 8.95 -14.11 -28.58
CA LYS A 406 8.48 -12.72 -28.70
C LYS A 406 7.39 -12.47 -27.67
N ILE A 407 7.28 -11.23 -27.19
CA ILE A 407 6.26 -10.85 -26.22
C ILE A 407 5.51 -9.60 -26.66
N THR A 408 4.27 -9.48 -26.22
CA THR A 408 3.45 -8.27 -26.38
C THR A 408 2.83 -7.92 -25.04
N VAL A 409 2.98 -6.68 -24.60
CA VAL A 409 2.34 -6.19 -23.37
C VAL A 409 0.87 -5.95 -23.66
N LEU A 410 0.00 -6.59 -22.89
CA LEU A 410 -1.45 -6.46 -23.01
C LEU A 410 -2.03 -5.56 -21.92
N ARG A 411 -1.55 -5.73 -20.68
CA ARG A 411 -2.05 -4.98 -19.52
C ARG A 411 -0.92 -4.67 -18.56
N PRO A 412 -0.44 -3.42 -18.47
CA PRO A 412 0.27 -2.94 -17.30
C PRO A 412 -0.73 -2.63 -16.18
N ALA A 413 -0.45 -3.07 -14.97
CA ALA A 413 -1.27 -2.84 -13.79
C ALA A 413 -0.40 -2.71 -12.52
N GLY A 414 -1.03 -2.25 -11.44
CA GLY A 414 -0.40 -2.07 -10.13
C GLY A 414 -1.23 -2.70 -9.02
N ALA A 415 -1.10 -2.11 -7.83
CA ALA A 415 -1.91 -2.48 -6.67
C ALA A 415 -3.39 -2.08 -6.85
N ALA A 416 -4.22 -2.76 -6.08
CA ALA A 416 -5.65 -2.50 -5.95
C ALA A 416 -5.98 -1.03 -5.61
N CYS A 417 -7.17 -0.55 -6.00
CA CYS A 417 -7.54 0.87 -5.85
C CYS A 417 -7.69 1.35 -4.39
N ASP A 418 -7.85 0.42 -3.45
CA ASP A 418 -7.80 0.66 -2.00
C ASP A 418 -6.36 0.80 -1.46
N HIS A 419 -5.36 0.75 -2.34
CA HIS A 419 -3.97 1.11 -2.09
C HIS A 419 -3.61 2.41 -2.83
N PRO A 420 -4.24 3.55 -2.48
CA PRO A 420 -4.01 4.82 -3.16
C PRO A 420 -2.55 5.26 -3.06
N ILE A 421 -2.09 5.98 -4.06
CA ILE A 421 -0.76 6.57 -4.13
C ILE A 421 -0.93 8.08 -4.15
N ASP A 422 -0.26 8.77 -3.24
CA ASP A 422 -0.17 10.23 -3.27
C ASP A 422 0.75 10.63 -4.45
N PRO A 423 0.32 11.48 -5.39
CA PRO A 423 1.15 11.94 -6.50
C PRO A 423 2.45 12.60 -6.06
N SER A 424 2.47 13.22 -4.89
CA SER A 424 3.64 13.86 -4.30
C SER A 424 4.53 12.89 -3.52
N TYR A 425 4.16 11.59 -3.53
CA TYR A 425 4.95 10.48 -3.02
C TYR A 425 4.89 9.26 -3.99
N PRO A 426 5.50 9.37 -5.18
CA PRO A 426 5.50 8.29 -6.18
C PRO A 426 6.20 7.02 -5.68
N GLU A 427 7.05 7.10 -4.65
CA GLU A 427 7.65 5.96 -3.96
C GLU A 427 6.63 5.02 -3.31
N GLY A 428 5.39 5.48 -3.10
CA GLY A 428 4.27 4.64 -2.69
C GLY A 428 3.92 3.54 -3.70
N ALA A 429 4.34 3.68 -4.97
CA ALA A 429 4.19 2.63 -5.98
C ALA A 429 5.17 1.47 -5.71
N TYR A 430 4.64 0.30 -5.31
CA TYR A 430 5.46 -0.87 -4.99
C TYR A 430 5.11 -2.16 -5.74
N LEU A 431 3.95 -2.22 -6.38
CA LEU A 431 3.50 -3.39 -7.13
C LEU A 431 3.49 -3.07 -8.62
N SER A 432 4.14 -3.93 -9.41
CA SER A 432 3.99 -3.99 -10.85
C SER A 432 3.42 -5.35 -11.23
N ASN A 433 2.36 -5.36 -12.02
CA ASN A 433 1.75 -6.56 -12.60
C ASN A 433 1.66 -6.34 -14.12
N ILE A 434 2.22 -7.25 -14.91
CA ILE A 434 2.23 -7.13 -16.36
C ILE A 434 1.69 -8.42 -16.97
N LEU A 435 0.59 -8.30 -17.71
CA LEU A 435 0.12 -9.37 -18.60
C LEU A 435 0.81 -9.26 -19.95
N LEU A 436 1.44 -10.35 -20.35
CA LEU A 436 2.10 -10.53 -21.64
C LEU A 436 1.38 -11.60 -22.45
N ARG A 437 1.33 -11.42 -23.77
CA ARG A 437 1.16 -12.51 -24.73
C ARG A 437 2.53 -13.03 -25.13
N VAL A 438 2.73 -14.34 -25.12
CA VAL A 438 3.98 -15.00 -25.53
C VAL A 438 3.82 -15.61 -26.93
N LEU A 439 4.78 -15.39 -27.83
CA LEU A 439 4.72 -15.74 -29.26
C LEU A 439 5.90 -16.59 -29.74
#